data_AF-A0A1H8N1G3-F1
#
_entry.id   AF-A0A1H8N1G3-F1
#
_cell.length_a   1.000
_cell.length_b   1.000
_cell.length_c   1.000
_cell.angle_alpha   90.00
_cell.angle_beta   90.00
_cell.angle_gamma   90.00
#
_symmetry.space_group_name_H-M   'P 1'
#
loop_
_entity.id
_entity.type
_entity.pdbx_description
1 polymer ?
#
loop_
_entity_poly.entity_id
_entity_poly.type
_entity_poly.pdbx_seq_one_letter_code
_entity_poly.pdbx_strand_id
1 'polypeptide(L)' 'MDLLNHPRPQPCDLNEATLNGAKVYGPDNETIGSVSHVHGTQ' A
#
# COMPACT_ATOMS: atom_id res chain seq x y z
N MET A 1 -9.08 6.11 7.71
CA MET A 1 -8.89 5.40 6.42
C MET A 1 -10.19 5.42 5.62
N ASP A 2 -10.29 6.38 4.72
CA ASP A 2 -11.46 6.61 3.87
C ASP A 2 -11.38 5.71 2.63
N LEU A 3 -12.32 4.79 2.44
CA LEU A 3 -12.30 3.86 1.29
C LEU A 3 -12.41 4.55 -0.08
N LEU A 4 -12.82 5.82 -0.11
CA LEU A 4 -12.87 6.64 -1.32
C LEU A 4 -11.48 7.14 -1.75
N ASN A 5 -10.59 7.42 -0.80
CA ASN A 5 -9.23 7.92 -1.05
C ASN A 5 -8.16 6.82 -0.92
N HIS A 6 -8.46 5.75 -0.19
CA HIS A 6 -7.59 4.59 0.03
C HIS A 6 -8.33 3.31 -0.37
N PRO A 7 -8.60 3.12 -1.68
CA PRO A 7 -9.22 1.91 -2.15
C PRO A 7 -8.35 0.70 -1.79
N ARG A 8 -8.99 -0.39 -1.38
CA ARG A 8 -8.28 -1.62 -1.04
C ARG A 8 -7.60 -2.17 -2.31
N PRO A 9 -6.29 -2.43 -2.29
CA PRO A 9 -5.59 -3.06 -3.42
C PRO A 9 -6.23 -4.39 -3.78
N GLN A 10 -6.37 -4.66 -5.08
CA GLN A 10 -6.87 -5.94 -5.54
C GLN A 10 -5.74 -6.99 -5.45
N PRO A 11 -6.05 -8.30 -5.50
CA PRO A 11 -5.02 -9.33 -5.40
C PRO A 11 -3.90 -9.19 -6.44
N CYS A 12 -4.23 -8.76 -7.66
CA CYS A 12 -3.26 -8.51 -8.71
C CYS A 12 -2.31 -7.33 -8.40
N ASP A 13 -2.72 -6.41 -7.54
CA ASP A 13 -1.91 -5.26 -7.10
C ASP A 13 -0.96 -5.61 -5.96
N LEU A 14 -1.12 -6.79 -5.34
CA LEU A 14 -0.27 -7.26 -4.24
C LEU A 14 1.03 -7.89 -4.76
N ASN A 15 1.79 -7.12 -5.53
CA ASN A 15 3.09 -7.52 -6.08
C ASN A 15 4.14 -6.44 -5.84
N GLU A 16 5.42 -6.81 -5.93
CA GLU A 16 6.53 -5.87 -5.70
C GLU A 16 6.50 -4.68 -6.66
N ALA A 17 6.21 -4.88 -7.94
CA ALA A 17 6.23 -3.80 -8.93
C ALA A 17 5.19 -2.71 -8.63
N THR A 18 4.04 -3.09 -8.08
CA THR A 18 2.99 -2.15 -7.72
C THR A 18 3.21 -1.52 -6.34
N LEU A 19 3.71 -2.28 -5.37
CA LEU A 19 3.79 -1.84 -3.98
C LEU A 19 5.12 -1.20 -3.61
N ASN A 20 6.21 -1.45 -4.34
CA ASN A 20 7.51 -0.83 -4.02
C ASN A 20 7.42 0.71 -4.09
N GLY A 21 7.82 1.38 -3.01
CA GLY A 21 7.74 2.83 -2.86
C GLY A 21 6.33 3.37 -2.58
N ALA A 22 5.30 2.52 -2.49
CA ALA A 22 3.95 2.95 -2.18
C ALA A 22 3.89 3.58 -0.78
N LYS A 23 3.14 4.68 -0.65
CA LYS A 23 2.96 5.39 0.63
C LYS A 23 2.12 4.56 1.60
N VAL A 24 2.56 4.52 2.84
CA VAL A 24 1.80 3.95 3.96
C VAL A 24 1.15 5.09 4.72
N TYR A 25 -0.17 5.01 4.88
CA TYR A 25 -0.96 6.01 5.58
C TYR A 25 -1.40 5.51 6.95
N GLY A 26 -1.32 6.40 7.94
CA GLY A 26 -1.86 6.17 9.29
C GLY A 26 -3.36 6.42 9.38
N PRO A 27 -3.93 6.28 10.59
CA PRO A 27 -5.37 6.44 10.82
C PRO A 27 -5.88 7.85 10.48
N ASP A 28 -5.04 8.88 10.62
CA ASP A 28 -5.35 10.30 10.39
C ASP A 28 -4.95 10.77 8.97
N ASN A 29 -4.77 9.82 8.03
CA ASN A 29 -4.38 10.08 6.63
C ASN A 29 -2.96 10.68 6.49
N GLU A 30 -2.16 10.63 7.55
CA GLU A 30 -0.77 11.07 7.54
C GLU A 30 0.13 10.02 6.86
N THR A 31 1.14 10.47 6.10
CA THR A 31 2.14 9.55 5.54
C THR A 31 3.11 9.14 6.65
N ILE A 32 3.04 7.88 7.07
CA ILE A 32 3.91 7.33 8.13
C ILE A 32 5.10 6.56 7.57
N GLY A 33 5.16 6.36 6.25
CA GLY A 33 6.28 5.73 5.58
C GLY A 33 6.00 5.33 4.14
N SER A 34 6.85 4.47 3.62
CA SER A 34 6.73 3.86 2.29
C SER A 34 7.20 2.41 2.32
N VAL A 35 6.65 1.58 1.43
CA VAL A 35 7.04 0.18 1.30
C VAL A 35 8.42 0.08 0.64
N SER A 36 9.38 -0.52 1.33
CA SER A 36 10.74 -0.72 0.76
C SER A 36 10.90 -2.04 0.01
N HIS A 37 10.17 -3.08 0.41
CA HIS A 37 10.22 -4.41 -0.20
C HIS A 37 8.98 -5.21 0.21
N VAL A 38 8.51 -6.11 -0.67
CA VAL A 38 7.38 -7.00 -0.38
C VAL A 38 7.90 -8.43 -0.28
N HIS A 39 7.69 -9.08 0.87
CA HIS A 39 7.98 -10.49 1.04
C HIS A 39 6.71 -11.32 0.85
N GLY A 40 6.78 -12.32 -0.03
CA GLY A 40 5.70 -13.25 -0.31
C GLY A 40 5.64 -13.57 -1.80
N THR A 41 5.34 -14.82 -2.14
CA THR A 41 5.07 -15.23 -3.52
C THR A 41 3.56 -15.26 -3.72
N GLN A 42 3.08 -14.61 -4.78
CA GLN A 42 1.69 -14.69 -5.21
C GLN A 42 1.33 -16.12 -5.64
#